data_AF-A0A1H3HW19-F1
#
_entry.id   AF-A0A1H3HW19-F1
#
_cell.length_a   1.000
_cell.length_b   1.000
_cell.length_c   1.000
_cell.angle_alpha   90.00
_cell.angle_beta   90.00
_cell.angle_gamma   90.00
#
_symmetry.space_group_name_H-M   'P 1'
#
loop_
_entity.id
_entity.type
_entity.pdbx_description
1 polymer ?
#
loop_
_entity_poly.entity_id
_entity_poly.type
_entity_poly.pdbx_seq_one_letter_code
_entity_poly.pdbx_strand_id
1 'polypeptide(L)'
;MSTIKHQCPSCDGNLIVDSDKQLYRCISCGSTYDFDYFREEKLHDMGETHLSRDEFAAAVDTYNLILENEPHDFLALRGLMLAAANLNDVDELTRVGEAKHFAYNSKIVSKVLANAAEEDKEYFNEFGKIYADKKNLIRRNREIEELNRKRERTEAASRFDGDARYDYYFTGKNGALIHPVEMFISVWGAALFCIFLAVCLVAVFGGDDFAGSVLFVSIVAGISLLIAALFNFGKVLPQLKELKEVEDEIKELDAEAKLLGDRVLVLAAEARSLAYNLRRSIDNFIKKDSLIEKDSIKKEPIKKPVSEISTIKKHQCPSCGGRLKIDSDKQMYHCSFCGSTYDYEFFREKRIHEAGETYLARGEFMATADAYEFMLKKDPHDFFALRGLMLAASRLTDMSELDREDEEGKFSYDSQMARQAIENALDEDKEYFREFANVYSEKKKLAEYTEELEALRDKKDKITSYIMQNNIKRNDYYLGPKSGPKAPPKASFIILSIVSVFWFFLALIFDVGLIGAVIAGEEYYVVLLVLGIIHTSSFLAVLGYNFIVIAPKMIKLRKLDKDNAALFVESGEMDSKINALESEIKKLSGGIRRTIHDFVRKDRAIVEQRSYR
;
A
#
# COMPACT_ATOMS: atom_id res chain seq x y z
N MET A 1 -52.51 -15.05 -29.03
CA MET A 1 -52.11 -13.70 -28.60
C MET A 1 -52.04 -13.72 -27.08
N SER A 2 -50.82 -13.75 -26.53
CA SER A 2 -50.59 -13.60 -25.09
C SER A 2 -50.81 -12.13 -24.75
N THR A 3 -51.77 -11.80 -23.88
CA THR A 3 -51.95 -10.44 -23.37
C THR A 3 -50.83 -10.16 -22.37
N ILE A 4 -49.89 -9.30 -22.75
CA ILE A 4 -48.82 -8.81 -21.87
C ILE A 4 -49.51 -8.12 -20.68
N LYS A 5 -49.22 -8.60 -19.46
CA LYS A 5 -49.71 -8.00 -18.22
C LYS A 5 -48.66 -7.00 -17.74
N HIS A 6 -48.97 -5.71 -17.79
CA HIS A 6 -48.09 -4.68 -17.23
C HIS A 6 -48.34 -4.55 -15.71
N GLN A 7 -47.26 -4.43 -14.93
CA GLN A 7 -47.31 -4.17 -13.48
C GLN A 7 -46.97 -2.72 -13.18
N CYS A 8 -47.57 -2.16 -12.13
CA CYS A 8 -47.43 -0.76 -11.76
C CYS A 8 -46.07 -0.52 -11.07
N PRO A 9 -45.21 0.36 -11.60
CA PRO A 9 -43.91 0.67 -11.01
C PRO A 9 -43.97 1.20 -9.57
N SER A 10 -45.10 1.80 -9.18
CA SER A 10 -45.24 2.40 -7.85
C SER A 10 -45.70 1.42 -6.76
N CYS A 11 -46.26 0.25 -7.11
CA CYS A 11 -46.83 -0.64 -6.10
C CYS A 11 -46.96 -2.12 -6.52
N ASP A 12 -46.41 -2.51 -7.66
CA ASP A 12 -46.49 -3.84 -8.28
C ASP A 12 -47.92 -4.34 -8.62
N GLY A 13 -48.95 -3.50 -8.43
CA GLY A 13 -50.33 -3.83 -8.79
C GLY A 13 -50.55 -3.96 -10.30
N ASN A 14 -51.51 -4.79 -10.72
CA ASN A 14 -51.82 -4.97 -12.14
C ASN A 14 -52.24 -3.63 -12.79
N LEU A 15 -51.80 -3.39 -14.03
CA LEU A 15 -52.26 -2.27 -14.84
C LEU A 15 -53.40 -2.72 -15.76
N ILE A 16 -54.47 -1.92 -15.80
CA ILE A 16 -55.58 -2.07 -16.75
C ILE A 16 -55.38 -1.07 -17.88
N VAL A 17 -55.59 -1.50 -19.11
CA VAL A 17 -55.53 -0.65 -20.31
C VAL A 17 -56.81 0.19 -20.41
N ASP A 18 -56.69 1.52 -20.35
CA ASP A 18 -57.74 2.47 -20.73
C ASP A 18 -57.46 2.88 -22.19
N SER A 19 -57.99 2.09 -23.13
CA SER A 19 -57.75 2.23 -24.58
C SER A 19 -58.22 3.57 -25.14
N ASP A 20 -59.26 4.16 -24.54
CA ASP A 20 -59.86 5.41 -25.00
C ASP A 20 -58.97 6.62 -24.68
N LYS A 21 -58.17 6.52 -23.61
CA LYS A 21 -57.26 7.59 -23.18
C LYS A 21 -55.80 7.32 -23.50
N GLN A 22 -55.50 6.14 -24.03
CA GLN A 22 -54.12 5.67 -24.23
C GLN A 22 -53.30 5.69 -22.93
N LEU A 23 -53.89 5.23 -21.82
CA LEU A 23 -53.23 5.17 -20.52
C LEU A 23 -53.38 3.77 -19.90
N TYR A 24 -52.38 3.35 -19.14
CA TYR A 24 -52.43 2.25 -18.19
C TYR A 24 -52.82 2.79 -16.81
N ARG A 25 -53.81 2.19 -16.14
CA ARG A 25 -54.20 2.55 -14.77
C ARG A 25 -53.98 1.39 -13.81
N CYS A 26 -53.28 1.64 -12.71
CA CYS A 26 -53.09 0.63 -11.67
C CYS A 26 -54.36 0.43 -10.86
N ILE A 27 -54.80 -0.83 -10.71
CA ILE A 27 -55.98 -1.15 -9.89
C ILE A 27 -55.69 -0.97 -8.39
N SER A 28 -54.43 -1.11 -7.99
CA SER A 28 -54.03 -1.12 -6.58
C SER A 28 -53.80 0.28 -6.03
N CYS A 29 -53.02 1.12 -6.71
CA CYS A 29 -52.68 2.47 -6.22
C CYS A 29 -53.35 3.62 -6.98
N GLY A 30 -54.03 3.34 -8.10
CA GLY A 30 -54.69 4.35 -8.92
C GLY A 30 -53.76 5.18 -9.82
N SER A 31 -52.44 4.97 -9.77
CA SER A 31 -51.49 5.64 -10.67
C SER A 31 -51.81 5.38 -12.13
N THR A 32 -51.67 6.41 -12.96
CA THR A 32 -51.88 6.33 -14.41
C THR A 32 -50.57 6.58 -15.14
N TYR A 33 -50.28 5.76 -16.15
CA TYR A 33 -49.09 5.84 -17.00
C TYR A 33 -49.53 5.94 -18.45
N ASP A 34 -48.90 6.81 -19.23
CA ASP A 34 -49.18 6.89 -20.67
C ASP A 34 -48.82 5.57 -21.37
N PHE A 35 -49.48 5.24 -22.49
CA PHE A 35 -48.99 4.17 -23.37
C PHE A 35 -47.55 4.42 -23.79
N ASP A 36 -47.19 5.69 -23.95
CA ASP A 36 -45.84 6.13 -24.25
C ASP A 36 -44.86 5.90 -23.10
N TYR A 37 -45.34 5.59 -21.89
CA TYR A 37 -44.49 5.24 -20.74
C TYR A 37 -43.82 3.87 -20.91
N PHE A 38 -44.45 2.94 -21.65
CA PHE A 38 -43.93 1.59 -21.90
C PHE A 38 -43.36 1.41 -23.32
N ARG A 39 -43.04 2.50 -24.03
CA ARG A 39 -42.25 2.41 -25.26
C ARG A 39 -40.82 1.98 -24.91
N GLU A 40 -40.24 1.15 -25.76
CA GLU A 40 -38.90 0.54 -25.59
C GLU A 40 -37.81 1.59 -25.27
N GLU A 41 -37.85 2.75 -25.93
CA GLU A 41 -36.92 3.86 -25.69
C GLU A 41 -36.93 4.33 -24.23
N LYS A 42 -38.10 4.38 -23.58
CA LYS A 42 -38.20 4.74 -22.15
C LYS A 42 -37.83 3.62 -21.20
N LEU A 43 -37.90 2.35 -21.65
CA LEU A 43 -37.46 1.23 -20.82
C LEU A 43 -35.94 1.21 -20.66
N HIS A 44 -35.19 1.63 -21.69
CA HIS A 44 -33.73 1.82 -21.59
C HIS A 44 -33.38 2.88 -20.56
N ASP A 45 -33.97 4.08 -20.69
CA ASP A 45 -33.79 5.19 -19.73
C ASP A 45 -34.16 4.78 -18.29
N MET A 46 -35.23 4.00 -18.14
CA MET A 46 -35.68 3.51 -16.84
C MET A 46 -34.71 2.49 -16.26
N GLY A 47 -34.18 1.57 -17.07
CA GLY A 47 -33.13 0.64 -16.68
C GLY A 47 -31.86 1.34 -16.23
N GLU A 48 -31.41 2.36 -16.96
CA GLU A 48 -30.25 3.19 -16.60
C GLU A 48 -30.49 3.99 -15.33
N THR A 49 -31.70 4.54 -15.17
CA THR A 49 -32.11 5.22 -13.93
C THR A 49 -32.04 4.28 -12.74
N HIS A 50 -32.49 3.03 -12.87
CA HIS A 50 -32.39 2.03 -11.81
C HIS A 50 -30.92 1.68 -11.50
N LEU A 51 -30.07 1.52 -12.52
CA LEU A 51 -28.63 1.36 -12.30
C LEU A 51 -28.05 2.54 -11.51
N SER A 52 -28.31 3.77 -11.92
CA SER A 52 -27.78 4.99 -11.24
C SER A 52 -28.22 5.16 -9.78
N ARG A 53 -29.27 4.43 -9.36
CA ARG A 53 -29.83 4.44 -7.99
C ARG A 53 -29.41 3.23 -7.16
N ASP A 54 -28.50 2.39 -7.66
CA ASP A 54 -28.12 1.11 -7.07
C ASP A 54 -29.30 0.11 -6.95
N GLU A 55 -30.36 0.28 -7.75
CA GLU A 55 -31.57 -0.56 -7.76
C GLU A 55 -31.42 -1.74 -8.74
N PHE A 56 -30.33 -2.51 -8.61
CA PHE A 56 -29.93 -3.51 -9.62
C PHE A 56 -30.97 -4.58 -9.92
N ALA A 57 -31.80 -4.98 -8.96
CA ALA A 57 -32.89 -5.93 -9.20
C ALA A 57 -33.96 -5.35 -10.12
N ALA A 58 -34.35 -4.09 -9.90
CA ALA A 58 -35.31 -3.40 -10.75
C ALA A 58 -34.75 -3.12 -12.16
N ALA A 59 -33.45 -2.83 -12.26
CA ALA A 59 -32.76 -2.74 -13.55
C ALA A 59 -32.80 -4.09 -14.30
N VAL A 60 -32.53 -5.21 -13.62
CA VAL A 60 -32.63 -6.55 -14.22
C VAL A 60 -34.03 -6.84 -14.74
N ASP A 61 -35.07 -6.54 -13.95
CA ASP A 61 -36.46 -6.76 -14.37
C ASP A 61 -36.80 -5.90 -15.59
N THR A 62 -36.41 -4.63 -15.58
CA THR A 62 -36.63 -3.68 -16.69
C THR A 62 -35.94 -4.13 -17.98
N TYR A 63 -34.66 -4.53 -17.93
CA TYR A 63 -33.96 -5.01 -19.11
C TYR A 63 -34.48 -6.37 -19.59
N ASN A 64 -34.95 -7.25 -18.69
CA ASN A 64 -35.59 -8.49 -19.10
C ASN A 64 -36.89 -8.24 -19.88
N LEU A 65 -37.69 -7.22 -19.50
CA LEU A 65 -38.88 -6.81 -20.24
C LEU A 65 -38.55 -6.36 -21.68
N ILE A 66 -37.44 -5.65 -21.88
CA ILE A 66 -36.97 -5.29 -23.24
C ILE A 66 -36.62 -6.56 -24.03
N LEU A 67 -35.85 -7.48 -23.41
CA LEU A 67 -35.41 -8.72 -24.06
C LEU A 67 -36.53 -9.73 -24.33
N GLU A 68 -37.70 -9.59 -23.72
CA GLU A 68 -38.88 -10.39 -24.09
C GLU A 68 -39.41 -10.02 -25.48
N ASN A 69 -39.29 -8.75 -25.88
CA ASN A 69 -39.69 -8.27 -27.20
C ASN A 69 -38.53 -8.34 -28.21
N GLU A 70 -37.34 -7.93 -27.78
CA GLU A 70 -36.13 -7.90 -28.62
C GLU A 70 -34.98 -8.67 -27.94
N PRO A 71 -34.89 -10.00 -28.13
CA PRO A 71 -33.93 -10.86 -27.42
C PRO A 71 -32.46 -10.52 -27.62
N HIS A 72 -32.15 -9.76 -28.68
CA HIS A 72 -30.81 -9.39 -29.10
C HIS A 72 -30.52 -7.89 -28.90
N ASP A 73 -31.36 -7.15 -28.16
CA ASP A 73 -31.11 -5.73 -27.89
C ASP A 73 -29.78 -5.54 -27.14
N PHE A 74 -28.83 -4.86 -27.79
CA PHE A 74 -27.48 -4.66 -27.28
C PHE A 74 -27.45 -3.87 -25.96
N LEU A 75 -28.23 -2.79 -25.86
CA LEU A 75 -28.24 -1.90 -24.69
C LEU A 75 -28.84 -2.61 -23.48
N ALA A 76 -29.89 -3.39 -23.67
CA ALA A 76 -30.49 -4.18 -22.60
C ALA A 76 -29.54 -5.30 -22.12
N LEU A 77 -28.84 -5.98 -23.05
CA LEU A 77 -27.82 -6.97 -22.70
C LEU A 77 -26.62 -6.34 -21.96
N ARG A 78 -26.17 -5.14 -22.36
CA ARG A 78 -25.15 -4.35 -21.67
C ARG A 78 -25.60 -3.94 -20.27
N GLY A 79 -26.82 -3.43 -20.13
CA GLY A 79 -27.44 -3.09 -18.85
C GLY A 79 -27.55 -4.30 -17.90
N LEU A 80 -27.93 -5.47 -18.43
CA LEU A 80 -27.91 -6.72 -17.66
C LEU A 80 -26.51 -7.12 -17.19
N MET A 81 -25.47 -6.90 -18.00
CA MET A 81 -24.09 -7.14 -17.56
C MET A 81 -23.70 -6.24 -16.40
N LEU A 82 -24.02 -4.95 -16.46
CA LEU A 82 -23.76 -3.99 -15.40
C LEU A 82 -24.50 -4.38 -14.11
N ALA A 83 -25.81 -4.65 -14.21
CA ALA A 83 -26.61 -5.09 -13.08
C ALA A 83 -26.12 -6.43 -12.50
N ALA A 84 -25.62 -7.35 -13.34
CA ALA A 84 -25.06 -8.63 -12.89
C ALA A 84 -23.78 -8.50 -12.07
N ALA A 85 -23.14 -7.33 -12.08
CA ALA A 85 -21.95 -7.00 -11.31
C ALA A 85 -22.18 -5.93 -10.23
N ASN A 86 -23.43 -5.45 -10.07
CA ASN A 86 -23.79 -4.26 -9.29
C ASN A 86 -22.98 -3.02 -9.69
N LEU A 87 -22.92 -2.72 -10.98
CA LEU A 87 -22.24 -1.55 -11.53
C LEU A 87 -23.26 -0.56 -12.07
N ASN A 88 -23.04 0.72 -11.82
CA ASN A 88 -23.91 1.79 -12.30
C ASN A 88 -23.60 2.15 -13.75
N ASP A 89 -22.33 2.08 -14.12
CA ASP A 89 -21.82 2.30 -15.47
C ASP A 89 -20.56 1.46 -15.72
N VAL A 90 -20.05 1.51 -16.95
CA VAL A 90 -18.84 0.76 -17.36
C VAL A 90 -17.58 1.36 -16.73
N ASP A 91 -17.57 2.65 -16.39
CA ASP A 91 -16.43 3.32 -15.76
C ASP A 91 -16.19 2.81 -14.33
N GLU A 92 -17.24 2.33 -13.63
CA GLU A 92 -17.09 1.69 -12.32
C GLU A 92 -16.25 0.40 -12.35
N LEU A 93 -15.99 -0.18 -13.53
CA LEU A 93 -15.01 -1.27 -13.67
C LEU A 93 -13.63 -0.86 -13.15
N THR A 94 -13.23 0.41 -13.35
CA THR A 94 -11.93 0.98 -12.97
C THR A 94 -11.67 0.96 -11.47
N ARG A 95 -12.72 0.86 -10.63
CA ARG A 95 -12.59 0.64 -9.18
C ARG A 95 -12.11 -0.80 -8.92
N VAL A 96 -10.82 -1.03 -9.13
CA VAL A 96 -10.15 -2.32 -8.97
C VAL A 96 -9.79 -2.51 -7.49
N GLY A 97 -10.39 -3.52 -6.84
CA GLY A 97 -9.94 -4.00 -5.52
C GLY A 97 -10.97 -3.90 -4.39
N GLU A 98 -12.07 -3.17 -4.55
CA GLU A 98 -13.10 -3.08 -3.52
C GLU A 98 -14.05 -4.29 -3.57
N ALA A 99 -13.72 -5.31 -2.78
CA ALA A 99 -14.51 -6.54 -2.68
C ALA A 99 -15.95 -6.34 -2.17
N LYS A 100 -16.28 -5.16 -1.62
CA LYS A 100 -17.59 -4.86 -1.02
C LYS A 100 -18.67 -4.59 -2.05
N HIS A 101 -18.31 -4.12 -3.25
CA HIS A 101 -19.27 -3.64 -4.23
C HIS A 101 -19.42 -4.56 -5.45
N PHE A 102 -18.47 -5.49 -5.66
CA PHE A 102 -18.53 -6.42 -6.78
C PHE A 102 -19.32 -7.70 -6.43
N ALA A 103 -20.54 -7.80 -6.92
CA ALA A 103 -21.37 -9.00 -6.80
C ALA A 103 -21.57 -9.63 -8.17
N TYR A 104 -20.99 -10.82 -8.42
CA TYR A 104 -21.06 -11.49 -9.73
C TYR A 104 -22.21 -12.51 -9.79
N ASN A 105 -23.25 -12.21 -10.56
CA ASN A 105 -24.33 -13.15 -10.87
C ASN A 105 -24.06 -13.91 -12.17
N SER A 106 -23.46 -15.11 -12.05
CA SER A 106 -23.11 -15.94 -13.20
C SER A 106 -24.30 -16.33 -14.08
N LYS A 107 -25.52 -16.42 -13.51
CA LYS A 107 -26.70 -16.82 -14.27
C LYS A 107 -27.12 -15.73 -15.25
N ILE A 108 -27.06 -14.46 -14.84
CA ILE A 108 -27.37 -13.33 -15.71
C ILE A 108 -26.32 -13.22 -16.82
N VAL A 109 -25.04 -13.34 -16.48
CA VAL A 109 -23.95 -13.32 -17.48
C VAL A 109 -24.10 -14.45 -18.50
N SER A 110 -24.40 -15.67 -18.06
CA SER A 110 -24.66 -16.78 -19.00
C SER A 110 -25.89 -16.53 -19.88
N LYS A 111 -26.95 -15.91 -19.34
CA LYS A 111 -28.14 -15.51 -20.11
C LYS A 111 -27.77 -14.47 -21.18
N VAL A 112 -26.99 -13.46 -20.81
CA VAL A 112 -26.51 -12.43 -21.75
C VAL A 112 -25.69 -13.05 -22.88
N LEU A 113 -24.72 -13.90 -22.54
CA LEU A 113 -23.86 -14.56 -23.53
C LEU A 113 -24.64 -15.49 -24.48
N ALA A 114 -25.71 -16.12 -23.99
CA ALA A 114 -26.58 -16.97 -24.80
C ALA A 114 -27.49 -16.17 -25.75
N ASN A 115 -27.90 -14.97 -25.33
CA ASN A 115 -28.81 -14.10 -26.07
C ASN A 115 -28.09 -13.07 -26.96
N ALA A 116 -26.78 -12.86 -26.80
CA ALA A 116 -26.02 -11.95 -27.64
C ALA A 116 -26.05 -12.37 -29.12
N ALA A 117 -26.28 -11.40 -30.01
CA ALA A 117 -26.12 -11.59 -31.45
C ALA A 117 -24.67 -11.99 -31.80
N GLU A 118 -24.45 -12.69 -32.90
CA GLU A 118 -23.11 -13.18 -33.29
C GLU A 118 -22.09 -12.04 -33.41
N GLU A 119 -22.50 -10.86 -33.91
CA GLU A 119 -21.65 -9.67 -33.98
C GLU A 119 -21.24 -9.12 -32.61
N ASP A 120 -22.06 -9.28 -31.57
CA ASP A 120 -21.83 -8.69 -30.25
C ASP A 120 -21.21 -9.66 -29.24
N LYS A 121 -21.18 -10.96 -29.56
CA LYS A 121 -20.62 -11.99 -28.68
C LYS A 121 -19.18 -11.72 -28.28
N GLU A 122 -18.36 -11.15 -29.15
CA GLU A 122 -16.98 -10.82 -28.80
C GLU A 122 -16.93 -9.78 -27.67
N TYR A 123 -17.74 -8.73 -27.75
CA TYR A 123 -17.84 -7.69 -26.73
C TYR A 123 -18.30 -8.28 -25.39
N PHE A 124 -19.38 -9.06 -25.37
CA PHE A 124 -19.88 -9.65 -24.12
C PHE A 124 -18.95 -10.72 -23.54
N ASN A 125 -18.22 -11.47 -24.37
CA ASN A 125 -17.19 -12.40 -23.91
C ASN A 125 -16.03 -11.67 -23.23
N GLU A 126 -15.58 -10.54 -23.79
CA GLU A 126 -14.55 -9.69 -23.19
C GLU A 126 -15.01 -9.14 -21.83
N PHE A 127 -16.25 -8.65 -21.76
CA PHE A 127 -16.86 -8.15 -20.53
C PHE A 127 -16.97 -9.28 -19.47
N GLY A 128 -17.44 -10.47 -19.87
CA GLY A 128 -17.50 -11.64 -19.00
C GLY A 128 -16.12 -12.10 -18.49
N LYS A 129 -15.08 -11.99 -19.32
CA LYS A 129 -13.70 -12.28 -18.93
C LYS A 129 -13.19 -11.30 -17.87
N ILE A 130 -13.47 -10.00 -18.02
CA ILE A 130 -13.14 -8.98 -17.01
C ILE A 130 -13.78 -9.34 -15.66
N TYR A 131 -15.04 -9.78 -15.65
CA TYR A 131 -15.70 -10.23 -14.42
C TYR A 131 -15.05 -11.47 -13.80
N ALA A 132 -14.69 -12.45 -14.61
CA ALA A 132 -14.00 -13.65 -14.14
C ALA A 132 -12.63 -13.31 -13.52
N ASP A 133 -11.87 -12.44 -14.17
CA ASP A 133 -10.56 -11.99 -13.69
C ASP A 133 -10.67 -11.14 -12.41
N LYS A 134 -11.65 -10.23 -12.33
CA LYS A 134 -11.95 -9.44 -11.11
C LYS A 134 -12.36 -10.36 -9.95
N LYS A 135 -13.19 -11.38 -10.20
CA LYS A 135 -13.54 -12.40 -9.21
C LYS A 135 -12.32 -13.19 -8.72
N ASN A 136 -11.43 -13.58 -9.65
CA ASN A 136 -10.19 -14.28 -9.31
C ASN A 136 -9.25 -13.42 -8.46
N LEU A 137 -9.15 -12.13 -8.77
CA LEU A 137 -8.37 -11.17 -7.98
C LEU A 137 -8.91 -11.04 -6.55
N ILE A 138 -10.23 -10.87 -6.39
CA ILE A 138 -10.88 -10.80 -5.07
C ILE A 138 -10.62 -12.08 -4.27
N ARG A 139 -10.74 -13.26 -4.90
CA ARG A 139 -10.46 -14.55 -4.26
C ARG A 139 -9.03 -14.63 -3.74
N ARG A 140 -8.04 -14.22 -4.55
CA ARG A 140 -6.62 -14.22 -4.19
C ARG A 140 -6.33 -13.25 -3.04
N ASN A 141 -6.92 -12.06 -3.07
CA ASN A 141 -6.77 -11.09 -1.98
C ASN A 141 -7.35 -11.63 -0.65
N ARG A 142 -8.51 -12.31 -0.69
CA ARG A 142 -9.07 -12.98 0.51
C ARG A 142 -8.15 -14.08 1.05
N GLU A 143 -7.56 -14.89 0.16
CA GLU A 143 -6.60 -15.93 0.56
C GLU A 143 -5.35 -15.32 1.19
N ILE A 144 -4.83 -14.21 0.64
CA ILE A 144 -3.72 -13.45 1.21
C ILE A 144 -4.06 -12.94 2.62
N GLU A 145 -5.24 -12.34 2.80
CA GLU A 145 -5.70 -11.88 4.12
C GLU A 145 -5.81 -13.02 5.14
N GLU A 146 -6.36 -14.17 4.74
CA GLU A 146 -6.49 -15.35 5.60
C GLU A 146 -5.12 -15.90 6.01
N LEU A 147 -4.18 -16.01 5.06
CA LEU A 147 -2.82 -16.46 5.32
C LEU A 147 -2.05 -15.49 6.22
N ASN A 148 -2.23 -14.19 6.04
CA ASN A 148 -1.63 -13.18 6.93
C ASN A 148 -2.16 -13.31 8.35
N ARG A 149 -3.48 -13.46 8.54
CA ARG A 149 -4.06 -13.71 9.88
C ARG A 149 -3.54 -15.00 10.50
N LYS A 150 -3.38 -16.06 9.69
CA LYS A 150 -2.82 -17.34 10.18
C LYS A 150 -1.37 -17.13 10.61
N ARG A 151 -0.56 -16.46 9.79
CA ARG A 151 0.83 -16.13 10.09
C ARG A 151 0.95 -15.31 11.37
N GLU A 152 0.14 -14.27 11.55
CA GLU A 152 0.13 -13.45 12.77
C GLU A 152 -0.18 -14.28 14.02
N ARG A 153 -1.12 -15.24 13.94
CA ARG A 153 -1.41 -16.17 15.04
C ARG A 153 -0.23 -17.09 15.34
N THR A 154 0.43 -17.63 14.31
CA THR A 154 1.62 -18.48 14.48
C THR A 154 2.79 -17.69 15.07
N GLU A 155 3.04 -16.46 14.62
CA GLU A 155 4.07 -15.58 15.19
C GLU A 155 3.74 -15.18 16.63
N ALA A 156 2.46 -14.95 16.95
CA ALA A 156 2.02 -14.68 18.33
C ALA A 156 2.22 -15.90 19.24
N ALA A 157 1.94 -17.11 18.75
CA ALA A 157 2.20 -18.35 19.48
C ALA A 157 3.71 -18.54 19.73
N SER A 158 4.55 -18.35 18.70
CA SER A 158 6.02 -18.40 18.83
C SER A 158 6.55 -17.42 19.89
N ARG A 159 5.99 -16.21 19.96
CA ARG A 159 6.35 -15.24 21.01
C ARG A 159 5.93 -15.67 22.41
N PHE A 160 4.71 -16.18 22.55
CA PHE A 160 4.20 -16.66 23.82
C PHE A 160 5.04 -17.82 24.37
N ASP A 161 5.37 -18.78 23.50
CA ASP A 161 6.26 -19.90 23.86
C ASP A 161 7.70 -19.42 24.12
N GLY A 162 8.13 -18.39 23.39
CA GLY A 162 9.39 -17.68 23.64
C GLY A 162 9.49 -17.06 25.04
N ASP A 163 8.38 -16.57 25.59
CA ASP A 163 8.32 -16.08 26.96
C ASP A 163 8.30 -17.23 27.97
N ALA A 164 7.55 -18.31 27.68
CA ALA A 164 7.55 -19.54 28.49
C ALA A 164 8.95 -20.16 28.60
N ARG A 165 9.82 -19.92 27.60
CA ARG A 165 11.24 -20.31 27.64
C ARG A 165 11.95 -19.82 28.90
N TYR A 166 11.62 -18.64 29.42
CA TYR A 166 12.26 -18.06 30.60
C TYR A 166 11.88 -18.75 31.91
N ASP A 167 10.73 -19.44 31.96
CA ASP A 167 10.31 -20.20 33.14
C ASP A 167 11.23 -21.39 33.42
N TYR A 168 11.97 -21.84 32.40
CA TYR A 168 12.97 -22.91 32.51
C TYR A 168 14.37 -22.40 32.85
N TYR A 169 14.58 -21.08 33.01
CA TYR A 169 15.87 -20.52 33.42
C TYR A 169 16.00 -20.53 34.93
N PHE A 170 17.22 -20.72 35.42
CA PHE A 170 17.51 -20.61 36.85
C PHE A 170 17.61 -19.15 37.24
N THR A 171 16.82 -18.71 38.23
CA THR A 171 16.92 -17.36 38.79
C THR A 171 18.05 -17.33 39.83
N GLY A 172 19.12 -16.60 39.53
CA GLY A 172 20.20 -16.33 40.47
C GLY A 172 19.74 -15.36 41.59
N LYS A 173 20.52 -15.28 42.68
CA LYS A 173 20.23 -14.40 43.83
C LYS A 173 20.06 -12.91 43.47
N ASN A 174 20.64 -12.47 42.36
CA ASN A 174 20.56 -11.09 41.87
C ASN A 174 19.43 -10.88 40.84
N GLY A 175 18.53 -11.86 40.66
CA GLY A 175 17.50 -11.84 39.62
C GLY A 175 18.01 -12.15 38.20
N ALA A 176 19.31 -12.44 38.04
CA ALA A 176 19.86 -12.84 36.75
C ALA A 176 19.35 -14.23 36.35
N LEU A 177 18.85 -14.36 35.14
CA LEU A 177 18.44 -15.63 34.55
C LEU A 177 19.69 -16.36 34.03
N ILE A 178 19.93 -17.57 34.52
CA ILE A 178 21.05 -18.44 34.14
C ILE A 178 20.50 -19.57 33.26
N HIS A 179 21.06 -19.72 32.08
CA HIS A 179 20.63 -20.77 31.16
C HIS A 179 20.96 -22.17 31.73
N PRO A 180 20.09 -23.19 31.60
CA PRO A 180 20.33 -24.52 32.17
C PRO A 180 21.65 -25.17 31.73
N VAL A 181 22.07 -24.98 30.47
CA VAL A 181 23.39 -25.42 29.98
C VAL A 181 24.54 -24.77 30.76
N GLU A 182 24.45 -23.47 31.02
CA GLU A 182 25.49 -22.74 31.77
C GLU A 182 25.52 -23.23 33.23
N MET A 183 24.34 -23.46 33.82
CA MET A 183 24.24 -24.03 35.16
C MET A 183 24.89 -25.43 35.19
N PHE A 184 24.57 -26.29 34.21
CA PHE A 184 25.14 -27.64 34.09
C PHE A 184 26.67 -27.61 34.06
N ILE A 185 27.24 -26.76 33.20
CA ILE A 185 28.69 -26.57 33.06
C ILE A 185 29.29 -25.99 34.35
N SER A 186 28.65 -25.00 34.95
CA SER A 186 29.16 -24.33 36.17
C SER A 186 29.22 -25.27 37.38
N VAL A 187 28.25 -26.18 37.53
CA VAL A 187 28.20 -27.15 38.62
C VAL A 187 29.33 -28.18 38.49
N TRP A 188 29.58 -28.68 37.27
CA TRP A 188 30.72 -29.54 37.01
C TRP A 188 32.05 -28.80 37.17
N GLY A 189 32.13 -27.56 36.69
CA GLY A 189 33.30 -26.70 36.87
C GLY A 189 33.62 -26.43 38.34
N ALA A 190 32.61 -26.18 39.17
CA ALA A 190 32.75 -25.99 40.61
C ALA A 190 33.22 -27.25 41.32
N ALA A 191 32.67 -28.43 40.97
CA ALA A 191 33.13 -29.70 41.53
C ALA A 191 34.60 -29.98 41.18
N LEU A 192 34.99 -29.76 39.91
CA LEU A 192 36.38 -29.88 39.48
C LEU A 192 37.29 -28.89 40.21
N PHE A 193 36.83 -27.66 40.44
CA PHE A 193 37.56 -26.66 41.21
C PHE A 193 37.73 -27.06 42.69
N CYS A 194 36.71 -27.65 43.32
CA CYS A 194 36.82 -28.16 44.69
C CYS A 194 37.81 -29.34 44.79
N ILE A 195 37.78 -30.26 43.83
CA ILE A 195 38.78 -31.35 43.73
C ILE A 195 40.17 -30.76 43.61
N PHE A 196 40.33 -29.79 42.72
CA PHE A 196 41.59 -29.12 42.48
C PHE A 196 42.12 -28.44 43.75
N LEU A 197 41.29 -27.66 44.44
CA LEU A 197 41.66 -27.03 45.72
C LEU A 197 42.05 -28.06 46.77
N ALA A 198 41.36 -29.20 46.87
CA ALA A 198 41.71 -30.26 47.81
C ALA A 198 43.09 -30.85 47.52
N VAL A 199 43.42 -31.07 46.24
CA VAL A 199 44.76 -31.50 45.80
C VAL A 199 45.81 -30.46 46.17
N CYS A 200 45.55 -29.18 45.93
CA CYS A 200 46.47 -28.09 46.27
C CYS A 200 46.72 -27.99 47.77
N LEU A 201 45.66 -28.06 48.58
CA LEU A 201 45.77 -28.02 50.04
C LEU A 201 46.59 -29.20 50.56
N VAL A 202 46.39 -30.39 49.99
CA VAL A 202 47.20 -31.56 50.33
C VAL A 202 48.66 -31.41 49.91
N ALA A 203 48.93 -30.84 48.72
CA ALA A 203 50.30 -30.60 48.28
C ALA A 203 51.05 -29.58 49.17
N VAL A 204 50.34 -28.60 49.74
CA VAL A 204 50.92 -27.54 50.56
C VAL A 204 51.02 -27.93 52.05
N PHE A 205 50.02 -28.65 52.57
CA PHE A 205 49.88 -28.93 54.00
C PHE A 205 50.00 -30.40 54.38
N GLY A 206 50.09 -31.31 53.39
CA GLY A 206 50.34 -32.72 53.64
C GLY A 206 51.78 -32.92 54.11
N GLY A 207 51.98 -33.09 55.42
CA GLY A 207 53.23 -33.61 55.96
C GLY A 207 53.43 -35.09 55.58
N ASP A 208 54.33 -35.80 56.28
CA ASP A 208 54.73 -37.19 55.97
C ASP A 208 53.58 -38.22 55.95
N ASP A 209 52.37 -37.86 56.40
CA ASP A 209 51.17 -38.70 56.32
C ASP A 209 50.48 -38.60 54.94
N PHE A 210 51.13 -39.21 53.95
CA PHE A 210 50.61 -39.34 52.59
C PHE A 210 49.26 -40.07 52.54
N ALA A 211 49.05 -41.06 53.42
CA ALA A 211 47.83 -41.87 53.43
C ALA A 211 46.60 -41.05 53.87
N GLY A 212 46.72 -40.25 54.94
CA GLY A 212 45.64 -39.35 55.39
C GLY A 212 45.29 -38.30 54.33
N SER A 213 46.30 -37.78 53.64
CA SER A 213 46.16 -36.79 52.58
C SER A 213 45.42 -37.32 51.34
N VAL A 214 45.78 -38.51 50.86
CA VAL A 214 45.10 -39.17 49.73
C VAL A 214 43.65 -39.50 50.07
N LEU A 215 43.38 -39.93 51.31
CA LEU A 215 42.02 -40.21 51.77
C LEU A 215 41.17 -38.93 51.78
N PHE A 216 41.72 -37.82 52.26
CA PHE A 216 41.03 -36.53 52.29
C PHE A 216 40.64 -36.04 50.89
N VAL A 217 41.57 -36.02 49.92
CA VAL A 217 41.26 -35.64 48.53
C VAL A 217 40.19 -36.56 47.95
N SER A 218 40.31 -37.86 48.17
CA SER A 218 39.37 -38.86 47.64
C SER A 218 37.95 -38.64 48.17
N ILE A 219 37.81 -38.31 49.46
CA ILE A 219 36.52 -38.00 50.10
C ILE A 219 35.94 -36.69 49.55
N VAL A 220 36.73 -35.62 49.51
CA VAL A 220 36.27 -34.31 49.00
C VAL A 220 35.88 -34.41 47.53
N ALA A 221 36.65 -35.14 46.73
CA ALA A 221 36.36 -35.38 45.32
C ALA A 221 35.09 -36.21 45.13
N GLY A 222 34.97 -37.33 45.85
CA GLY A 222 33.78 -38.17 45.80
C GLY A 222 32.51 -37.41 46.17
N ILE A 223 32.55 -36.62 47.26
CA ILE A 223 31.40 -35.81 47.70
C ILE A 223 31.09 -34.71 46.68
N SER A 224 32.10 -34.00 46.17
CA SER A 224 31.90 -32.91 45.20
C SER A 224 31.28 -33.42 43.89
N LEU A 225 31.78 -34.55 43.37
CA LEU A 225 31.22 -35.20 42.18
C LEU A 225 29.81 -35.73 42.42
N LEU A 226 29.54 -36.31 43.59
CA LEU A 226 28.21 -36.81 43.94
C LEU A 226 27.20 -35.65 44.03
N ILE A 227 27.56 -34.54 44.68
CA ILE A 227 26.70 -33.34 44.76
C ILE A 227 26.44 -32.78 43.35
N ALA A 228 27.48 -32.64 42.53
CA ALA A 228 27.33 -32.17 41.16
C ALA A 228 26.44 -33.10 40.32
N ALA A 229 26.62 -34.41 40.44
CA ALA A 229 25.80 -35.40 39.76
C ALA A 229 24.33 -35.32 40.22
N LEU A 230 24.07 -35.30 41.53
CA LEU A 230 22.71 -35.20 42.07
C LEU A 230 22.02 -33.90 41.63
N PHE A 231 22.72 -32.77 41.64
CA PHE A 231 22.15 -31.50 41.20
C PHE A 231 21.91 -31.47 39.68
N ASN A 232 22.90 -31.88 38.88
CA ASN A 232 22.78 -31.85 37.43
C ASN A 232 21.76 -32.86 36.89
N PHE A 233 21.79 -34.11 37.35
CA PHE A 233 20.85 -35.13 36.90
C PHE A 233 19.46 -34.98 37.55
N GLY A 234 19.40 -34.50 38.80
CA GLY A 234 18.13 -34.34 39.52
C GLY A 234 17.36 -33.07 39.18
N LYS A 235 18.04 -31.96 38.85
CA LYS A 235 17.40 -30.66 38.60
C LYS A 235 17.69 -30.09 37.22
N VAL A 236 18.94 -30.05 36.79
CA VAL A 236 19.32 -29.32 35.57
C VAL A 236 18.92 -30.07 34.30
N LEU A 237 19.14 -31.38 34.26
CA LEU A 237 18.88 -32.20 33.07
C LEU A 237 17.39 -32.32 32.72
N PRO A 238 16.46 -32.52 33.67
CA PRO A 238 15.03 -32.48 33.38
C PRO A 238 14.59 -31.15 32.76
N GLN A 239 15.01 -30.01 33.34
CA GLN A 239 14.69 -28.69 32.80
C GLN A 239 15.33 -28.45 31.43
N LEU A 240 16.54 -28.95 31.19
CA LEU A 240 17.18 -28.89 29.88
C LEU A 240 16.37 -29.64 28.81
N LYS A 241 15.76 -30.77 29.19
CA LYS A 241 14.93 -31.56 28.28
C LYS A 241 13.64 -30.80 27.93
N GLU A 242 12.94 -30.25 28.93
CA GLU A 242 11.73 -29.45 28.73
C GLU A 242 12.02 -28.19 27.90
N LEU A 243 13.11 -27.47 28.22
CA LEU A 243 13.55 -26.32 27.45
C LEU A 243 13.84 -26.67 25.98
N LYS A 244 14.43 -27.85 25.73
CA LYS A 244 14.69 -28.31 24.37
C LYS A 244 13.39 -28.60 23.61
N GLU A 245 12.40 -29.20 24.27
CA GLU A 245 11.07 -29.46 23.68
C GLU A 245 10.42 -28.13 23.26
N VAL A 246 10.40 -27.13 24.15
CA VAL A 246 9.89 -25.78 23.85
C VAL A 246 10.69 -25.10 22.72
N GLU A 247 12.02 -25.22 22.71
CA GLU A 247 12.85 -24.67 21.63
C GLU A 247 12.58 -25.31 20.26
N ASP A 248 12.28 -26.60 20.24
CA ASP A 248 11.97 -27.31 19.01
C ASP A 248 10.56 -26.95 18.51
N GLU A 249 9.58 -26.75 19.41
CA GLU A 249 8.25 -26.19 19.09
C GLU A 249 8.34 -24.77 18.52
N ILE A 250 9.10 -23.86 19.16
CA ILE A 250 9.33 -22.49 18.64
C ILE A 250 9.95 -22.53 17.24
N LYS A 251 10.93 -23.41 16.99
CA LYS A 251 11.53 -23.55 15.66
C LYS A 251 10.53 -24.05 14.62
N GLU A 252 9.63 -24.96 14.99
CA GLU A 252 8.57 -25.44 14.11
C GLU A 252 7.58 -24.32 13.75
N LEU A 253 7.14 -23.54 14.76
CA LEU A 253 6.28 -22.38 14.55
C LEU A 253 6.94 -21.31 13.68
N ASP A 254 8.22 -21.00 13.92
CA ASP A 254 8.98 -20.05 13.09
C ASP A 254 9.13 -20.54 11.64
N ALA A 255 9.32 -21.85 11.45
CA ALA A 255 9.38 -22.45 10.12
C ALA A 255 8.01 -22.39 9.40
N GLU A 256 6.92 -22.65 10.12
CA GLU A 256 5.55 -22.51 9.58
C GLU A 256 5.26 -21.05 9.22
N ALA A 257 5.55 -20.09 10.11
CA ALA A 257 5.36 -18.67 9.86
C ALA A 257 6.13 -18.19 8.63
N LYS A 258 7.37 -18.68 8.45
CA LYS A 258 8.19 -18.41 7.26
C LYS A 258 7.55 -18.99 5.99
N LEU A 259 7.12 -20.25 6.03
CA LEU A 259 6.44 -20.89 4.89
C LEU A 259 5.16 -20.15 4.48
N LEU A 260 4.38 -19.69 5.46
CA LEU A 260 3.20 -18.85 5.22
C LEU A 260 3.58 -17.52 4.58
N GLY A 261 4.65 -16.87 5.07
CA GLY A 261 5.19 -15.64 4.49
C GLY A 261 5.61 -15.80 3.03
N ASP A 262 6.33 -16.88 2.69
CA ASP A 262 6.76 -17.19 1.33
C ASP A 262 5.54 -17.41 0.40
N ARG A 263 4.50 -18.12 0.88
CA ARG A 263 3.26 -18.33 0.12
C ARG A 263 2.50 -17.02 -0.12
N VAL A 264 2.43 -16.14 0.88
CA VAL A 264 1.82 -14.81 0.75
C VAL A 264 2.55 -13.99 -0.31
N LEU A 265 3.90 -14.02 -0.34
CA LEU A 265 4.69 -13.30 -1.33
C LEU A 265 4.38 -13.77 -2.77
N VAL A 266 4.30 -15.09 -2.98
CA VAL A 266 3.95 -15.66 -4.30
C VAL A 266 2.55 -15.24 -4.72
N LEU A 267 1.55 -15.41 -3.85
CA LEU A 267 0.17 -15.04 -4.15
C LEU A 267 0.02 -13.54 -4.40
N ALA A 268 0.72 -12.70 -3.65
CA ALA A 268 0.72 -11.26 -3.83
C ALA A 268 1.33 -10.85 -5.17
N ALA A 269 2.42 -11.50 -5.60
CA ALA A 269 3.03 -11.24 -6.91
C ALA A 269 2.07 -11.61 -8.05
N GLU A 270 1.42 -12.77 -7.97
CA GLU A 270 0.44 -13.19 -8.96
C GLU A 270 -0.82 -12.30 -8.95
N ALA A 271 -1.30 -11.87 -7.77
CA ALA A 271 -2.42 -10.93 -7.64
C ALA A 271 -2.10 -9.56 -8.27
N ARG A 272 -0.87 -9.04 -8.09
CA ARG A 272 -0.42 -7.81 -8.75
C ARG A 272 -0.38 -7.96 -10.26
N SER A 273 0.14 -9.07 -10.77
CA SER A 273 0.18 -9.34 -12.21
C SER A 273 -1.24 -9.42 -12.79
N LEU A 274 -2.16 -10.10 -12.11
CA LEU A 274 -3.57 -10.17 -12.50
C LEU A 274 -4.23 -8.79 -12.46
N ALA A 275 -4.00 -7.99 -11.42
CA ALA A 275 -4.56 -6.64 -11.30
C ALA A 275 -4.07 -5.72 -12.43
N TYR A 276 -2.78 -5.79 -12.77
CA TYR A 276 -2.21 -5.04 -13.90
C TYR A 276 -2.85 -5.41 -15.23
N ASN A 277 -2.96 -6.71 -15.52
CA ASN A 277 -3.59 -7.19 -16.75
C ASN A 277 -5.08 -6.81 -16.79
N LEU A 278 -5.79 -6.95 -15.66
CA LEU A 278 -7.19 -6.59 -15.53
C LEU A 278 -7.41 -5.10 -15.77
N ARG A 279 -6.60 -4.21 -15.19
CA ARG A 279 -6.68 -2.76 -15.40
C ARG A 279 -6.53 -2.42 -16.89
N ARG A 280 -5.51 -2.98 -17.54
CA ARG A 280 -5.29 -2.79 -18.99
C ARG A 280 -6.47 -3.30 -19.83
N SER A 281 -7.06 -4.45 -19.46
CA SER A 281 -8.25 -4.97 -20.13
C SER A 281 -9.46 -4.07 -19.95
N ILE A 282 -9.67 -3.53 -18.74
CA ILE A 282 -10.75 -2.57 -18.45
C ILE A 282 -10.57 -1.28 -19.25
N ASP A 283 -9.38 -0.70 -19.28
CA ASP A 283 -9.12 0.55 -20.01
C ASP A 283 -9.38 0.39 -21.52
N ASN A 284 -8.94 -0.74 -22.10
CA ASN A 284 -9.22 -1.08 -23.49
C ASN A 284 -10.72 -1.28 -23.73
N PHE A 285 -11.40 -1.94 -22.80
CA PHE A 285 -12.83 -2.21 -22.89
C PHE A 285 -13.66 -0.93 -22.81
N ILE A 286 -13.37 -0.03 -21.87
CA ILE A 286 -14.03 1.29 -21.75
C ILE A 286 -13.86 2.10 -23.03
N LYS A 287 -12.65 2.13 -23.61
CA LYS A 287 -12.42 2.78 -24.91
C LYS A 287 -13.31 2.19 -26.00
N LYS A 288 -13.41 0.86 -26.08
CA LYS A 288 -14.25 0.15 -27.06
C LYS A 288 -15.74 0.44 -26.82
N ASP A 289 -16.19 0.42 -25.58
CA ASP A 289 -17.58 0.74 -25.18
C ASP A 289 -17.97 2.17 -25.61
N SER A 290 -17.10 3.15 -25.35
CA SER A 290 -17.34 4.55 -25.73
C SER A 290 -17.45 4.78 -27.24
N LEU A 291 -16.82 3.91 -28.06
CA LEU A 291 -16.93 3.97 -29.52
C LEU A 291 -18.27 3.40 -29.99
N ILE A 292 -18.72 2.30 -29.36
CA ILE A 292 -20.02 1.69 -29.66
C ILE A 292 -21.15 2.67 -29.34
N GLU A 293 -21.10 3.32 -28.17
CA GLU A 293 -22.09 4.32 -27.75
C GLU A 293 -22.16 5.52 -28.71
N LYS A 294 -21.00 6.00 -29.20
CA LYS A 294 -20.95 7.09 -30.20
C LYS A 294 -21.51 6.68 -31.55
N ASP A 295 -21.38 5.42 -31.93
CA ASP A 295 -21.85 4.90 -33.22
C ASP A 295 -23.34 4.55 -33.20
N SER A 296 -23.90 4.14 -32.05
CA SER A 296 -25.34 3.97 -31.87
C SER A 296 -26.09 5.30 -31.94
N ILE A 297 -25.53 6.38 -31.37
CA ILE A 297 -26.11 7.74 -31.46
C ILE A 297 -26.14 8.26 -32.92
N LYS A 298 -25.23 7.81 -33.80
CA LYS A 298 -25.18 8.26 -35.21
C LYS A 298 -26.15 7.55 -36.14
N LYS A 299 -26.77 6.43 -35.73
CA LYS A 299 -27.58 5.59 -36.61
C LYS A 299 -29.05 5.97 -36.69
N GLU A 300 -29.55 6.90 -35.88
CA GLU A 300 -30.83 7.52 -36.20
C GLU A 300 -30.66 8.38 -37.46
N PRO A 301 -31.40 8.11 -38.55
CA PRO A 301 -31.45 9.03 -39.67
C PRO A 301 -32.13 10.30 -39.17
N ILE A 302 -31.32 11.26 -38.71
CA ILE A 302 -31.71 12.65 -38.62
C ILE A 302 -32.36 12.95 -39.96
N LYS A 303 -33.68 13.16 -39.98
CA LYS A 303 -34.40 13.66 -41.14
C LYS A 303 -33.61 14.89 -41.63
N LYS A 304 -32.92 14.70 -42.75
CA LYS A 304 -31.86 15.58 -43.29
C LYS A 304 -32.12 17.05 -42.96
N PRO A 305 -31.27 17.73 -42.16
CA PRO A 305 -31.06 19.15 -42.36
C PRO A 305 -30.28 19.28 -43.66
N VAL A 306 -30.87 20.03 -44.57
CA VAL A 306 -30.40 20.37 -45.90
C VAL A 306 -28.91 20.71 -45.89
N SER A 307 -28.18 20.03 -46.78
CA SER A 307 -26.78 20.28 -47.09
C SER A 307 -26.58 21.68 -47.68
N GLU A 308 -25.95 22.58 -46.93
CA GLU A 308 -25.23 23.73 -47.50
C GLU A 308 -24.00 24.02 -46.64
N ILE A 309 -22.86 23.43 -47.00
CA ILE A 309 -21.54 23.92 -46.59
C ILE A 309 -20.77 24.29 -47.85
N SER A 310 -21.06 25.49 -48.35
CA SER A 310 -20.07 26.40 -48.93
C SER A 310 -20.58 27.85 -48.97
N THR A 311 -21.54 28.21 -48.11
CA THR A 311 -21.89 29.61 -47.85
C THR A 311 -20.95 30.14 -46.78
N ILE A 312 -19.90 30.84 -47.22
CA ILE A 312 -19.18 31.82 -46.40
C ILE A 312 -20.24 32.62 -45.64
N LYS A 313 -20.38 32.37 -44.32
CA LYS A 313 -21.41 32.99 -43.49
C LYS A 313 -21.28 34.51 -43.65
N LYS A 314 -22.32 35.13 -44.24
CA LYS A 314 -22.37 36.56 -44.49
C LYS A 314 -22.33 37.27 -43.14
N HIS A 315 -21.19 37.88 -42.80
CA HIS A 315 -21.07 38.70 -41.59
C HIS A 315 -22.04 39.89 -41.71
N GLN A 316 -22.92 40.03 -40.71
CA GLN A 316 -23.89 41.12 -40.63
C GLN A 316 -23.38 42.19 -39.66
N CYS A 317 -23.64 43.45 -39.98
CA CYS A 317 -23.23 44.60 -39.20
C CYS A 317 -24.02 44.67 -37.89
N PRO A 318 -23.37 44.65 -36.71
CA PRO A 318 -24.02 44.77 -35.41
C PRO A 318 -24.89 46.03 -35.28
N SER A 319 -24.47 47.15 -35.88
CA SER A 319 -25.16 48.43 -35.72
C SER A 319 -26.45 48.55 -36.53
N CYS A 320 -26.61 47.80 -37.63
CA CYS A 320 -27.75 48.00 -38.53
C CYS A 320 -28.26 46.74 -39.26
N GLY A 321 -27.66 45.57 -39.03
CA GLY A 321 -27.99 44.33 -39.73
C GLY A 321 -27.54 44.25 -41.19
N GLY A 322 -26.97 45.33 -41.75
CA GLY A 322 -26.49 45.39 -43.13
C GLY A 322 -25.31 44.42 -43.38
N ARG A 323 -25.17 43.90 -44.61
CA ARG A 323 -24.05 43.00 -44.95
C ARG A 323 -22.71 43.74 -44.87
N LEU A 324 -21.74 43.11 -44.23
CA LEU A 324 -20.36 43.59 -44.19
C LEU A 324 -19.61 43.14 -45.44
N LYS A 325 -18.90 44.07 -46.09
CA LYS A 325 -17.95 43.77 -47.15
C LYS A 325 -16.55 43.78 -46.58
N ILE A 326 -15.74 42.82 -47.02
CA ILE A 326 -14.32 42.78 -46.69
C ILE A 326 -13.62 43.85 -47.52
N ASP A 327 -12.92 44.77 -46.84
CA ASP A 327 -11.93 45.66 -47.43
C ASP A 327 -10.56 44.96 -47.32
N SER A 328 -10.16 44.32 -48.41
CA SER A 328 -8.94 43.50 -48.48
C SER A 328 -7.66 44.30 -48.26
N ASP A 329 -7.67 45.59 -48.61
CA ASP A 329 -6.48 46.44 -48.57
C ASP A 329 -6.19 46.90 -47.13
N LYS A 330 -7.24 47.09 -46.34
CA LYS A 330 -7.13 47.57 -44.95
C LYS A 330 -7.25 46.46 -43.91
N GLN A 331 -7.58 45.24 -44.34
CA GLN A 331 -7.94 44.15 -43.45
C GLN A 331 -9.06 44.54 -42.47
N MET A 332 -10.17 45.07 -42.99
CA MET A 332 -11.32 45.45 -42.15
C MET A 332 -12.64 45.06 -42.82
N TYR A 333 -13.66 44.82 -42.02
CA TYR A 333 -15.05 44.71 -42.49
C TYR A 333 -15.69 46.10 -42.55
N HIS A 334 -16.19 46.51 -43.71
CA HIS A 334 -16.92 47.75 -43.89
C HIS A 334 -18.42 47.47 -44.12
N CYS A 335 -19.29 48.09 -43.32
CA CYS A 335 -20.74 48.03 -43.54
C CYS A 335 -21.18 48.99 -44.65
N SER A 336 -21.67 48.47 -45.76
CA SER A 336 -22.16 49.30 -46.86
C SER A 336 -23.46 50.05 -46.56
N PHE A 337 -24.11 49.79 -45.41
CA PHE A 337 -25.40 50.39 -45.06
C PHE A 337 -25.24 51.57 -44.10
N CYS A 338 -24.55 51.38 -42.96
CA CYS A 338 -24.35 52.45 -41.97
C CYS A 338 -22.94 53.08 -41.99
N GLY A 339 -22.02 52.58 -42.82
CA GLY A 339 -20.64 53.11 -42.91
C GLY A 339 -19.72 52.70 -41.75
N SER A 340 -20.20 51.94 -40.77
CA SER A 340 -19.36 51.44 -39.68
C SER A 340 -18.30 50.46 -40.18
N THR A 341 -17.08 50.59 -39.69
CA THR A 341 -15.97 49.68 -39.96
C THR A 341 -15.61 48.86 -38.72
N TYR A 342 -15.35 47.58 -38.91
CA TYR A 342 -14.95 46.64 -37.86
C TYR A 342 -13.65 45.97 -38.27
N ASP A 343 -12.70 45.85 -37.35
CA ASP A 343 -11.47 45.11 -37.59
C ASP A 343 -11.77 43.61 -37.84
N TYR A 344 -10.92 42.90 -38.58
CA TYR A 344 -11.05 41.44 -38.74
C TYR A 344 -11.10 40.71 -37.39
N GLU A 345 -10.41 41.25 -36.38
CA GLU A 345 -10.39 40.70 -35.03
C GLU A 345 -11.73 40.81 -34.29
N PHE A 346 -12.60 41.74 -34.68
CA PHE A 346 -13.92 41.94 -34.07
C PHE A 346 -14.83 40.73 -34.28
N PHE A 347 -14.76 40.04 -35.43
CA PHE A 347 -15.54 38.83 -35.70
C PHE A 347 -14.84 37.53 -35.27
N ARG A 348 -13.65 37.63 -34.66
CA ARG A 348 -12.93 36.48 -34.13
C ARG A 348 -13.30 36.12 -32.69
N GLU A 349 -13.98 36.97 -31.92
CA GLU A 349 -14.25 36.71 -30.49
C GLU A 349 -14.87 35.35 -30.19
N LYS A 350 -15.94 34.95 -30.88
CA LYS A 350 -16.51 33.60 -30.72
C LYS A 350 -15.52 32.48 -31.06
N ARG A 351 -14.61 32.72 -32.01
CA ARG A 351 -13.57 31.75 -32.37
C ARG A 351 -12.42 31.71 -31.35
N ILE A 352 -12.22 32.74 -30.54
CA ILE A 352 -11.15 32.73 -29.54
C ILE A 352 -11.58 31.93 -28.31
N HIS A 353 -12.85 32.01 -27.89
CA HIS A 353 -13.42 31.10 -26.89
C HIS A 353 -13.31 29.65 -27.36
N GLU A 354 -13.81 29.34 -28.57
CA GLU A 354 -13.71 28.00 -29.17
C GLU A 354 -12.25 27.53 -29.32
N ALA A 355 -11.32 28.43 -29.66
CA ALA A 355 -9.91 28.10 -29.77
C ALA A 355 -9.28 27.83 -28.40
N GLY A 356 -9.57 28.65 -27.39
CA GLY A 356 -9.12 28.47 -26.00
C GLY A 356 -9.60 27.12 -25.44
N GLU A 357 -10.88 26.80 -25.64
CA GLU A 357 -11.45 25.50 -25.26
C GLU A 357 -10.78 24.34 -26.02
N THR A 358 -10.53 24.52 -27.31
CA THR A 358 -9.83 23.52 -28.13
C THR A 358 -8.39 23.29 -27.65
N TYR A 359 -7.67 24.35 -27.29
CA TYR A 359 -6.31 24.25 -26.73
C TYR A 359 -6.34 23.57 -25.36
N LEU A 360 -7.31 23.94 -24.51
CA LEU A 360 -7.46 23.37 -23.18
C LEU A 360 -7.75 21.86 -23.24
N ALA A 361 -8.68 21.44 -24.09
CA ALA A 361 -9.03 20.04 -24.30
C ALA A 361 -7.87 19.20 -24.88
N ARG A 362 -6.90 19.85 -25.55
CA ARG A 362 -5.67 19.20 -26.05
C ARG A 362 -4.52 19.19 -25.05
N GLY A 363 -4.68 19.84 -23.89
CA GLY A 363 -3.61 20.02 -22.91
C GLY A 363 -2.55 21.06 -23.34
N GLU A 364 -2.87 21.95 -24.29
CA GLU A 364 -1.99 23.02 -24.75
C GLU A 364 -2.14 24.26 -23.83
N PHE A 365 -1.76 24.12 -22.55
CA PHE A 365 -2.10 25.10 -21.50
C PHE A 365 -1.50 26.49 -21.72
N MET A 366 -0.32 26.61 -22.34
CA MET A 366 0.28 27.92 -22.65
C MET A 366 -0.49 28.63 -23.77
N ALA A 367 -0.83 27.92 -24.84
CA ALA A 367 -1.66 28.47 -25.91
C ALA A 367 -3.07 28.83 -25.40
N THR A 368 -3.57 28.05 -24.45
CA THR A 368 -4.83 28.34 -23.75
C THR A 368 -4.75 29.63 -22.94
N ALA A 369 -3.70 29.80 -22.13
CA ALA A 369 -3.47 31.01 -21.36
C ALA A 369 -3.35 32.23 -22.27
N ASP A 370 -2.55 32.16 -23.34
CA ASP A 370 -2.40 33.24 -24.32
C ASP A 370 -3.74 33.62 -24.98
N ALA A 371 -4.55 32.63 -25.35
CA ALA A 371 -5.86 32.84 -25.96
C ALA A 371 -6.83 33.54 -24.98
N TYR A 372 -6.92 33.07 -23.74
CA TYR A 372 -7.80 33.67 -22.74
C TYR A 372 -7.31 35.04 -22.28
N GLU A 373 -6.00 35.25 -22.09
CA GLU A 373 -5.43 36.57 -21.80
C GLU A 373 -5.73 37.58 -22.91
N PHE A 374 -5.70 37.16 -24.18
CA PHE A 374 -6.08 38.03 -25.28
C PHE A 374 -7.55 38.47 -25.20
N MET A 375 -8.46 37.59 -24.79
CA MET A 375 -9.86 37.97 -24.58
C MET A 375 -10.00 38.91 -23.38
N LEU A 376 -9.27 38.64 -22.30
CA LEU A 376 -9.27 39.48 -21.10
C LEU A 376 -8.72 40.89 -21.34
N LYS A 377 -7.92 41.12 -22.40
CA LYS A 377 -7.54 42.48 -22.81
C LYS A 377 -8.71 43.30 -23.35
N LYS A 378 -9.73 42.64 -23.90
CA LYS A 378 -10.94 43.28 -24.44
C LYS A 378 -12.04 43.39 -23.39
N ASP A 379 -12.32 42.28 -22.73
CA ASP A 379 -13.25 42.19 -21.61
C ASP A 379 -12.53 41.55 -20.41
N PRO A 380 -11.96 42.36 -19.50
CA PRO A 380 -11.27 41.86 -18.31
C PRO A 380 -12.17 41.00 -17.43
N HIS A 381 -13.49 41.13 -17.57
CA HIS A 381 -14.49 40.52 -16.71
C HIS A 381 -15.16 39.30 -17.34
N ASP A 382 -14.68 38.82 -18.50
CA ASP A 382 -15.22 37.64 -19.17
C ASP A 382 -15.05 36.38 -18.28
N PHE A 383 -16.17 35.90 -17.74
CA PHE A 383 -16.20 34.78 -16.80
C PHE A 383 -15.61 33.49 -17.39
N PHE A 384 -15.91 33.16 -18.65
CA PHE A 384 -15.43 31.93 -19.28
C PHE A 384 -13.92 32.02 -19.56
N ALA A 385 -13.43 33.21 -19.93
CA ALA A 385 -12.00 33.46 -20.09
C ALA A 385 -11.25 33.30 -18.76
N LEU A 386 -11.75 33.90 -17.67
CA LEU A 386 -11.15 33.79 -16.33
C LEU A 386 -11.18 32.33 -15.82
N ARG A 387 -12.28 31.61 -16.03
CA ARG A 387 -12.40 30.18 -15.71
C ARG A 387 -11.41 29.33 -16.51
N GLY A 388 -11.28 29.58 -17.81
CA GLY A 388 -10.33 28.90 -18.67
C GLY A 388 -8.87 29.18 -18.27
N LEU A 389 -8.56 30.42 -17.88
CA LEU A 389 -7.25 30.80 -17.36
C LEU A 389 -6.93 30.07 -16.04
N MET A 390 -7.91 29.91 -15.15
CA MET A 390 -7.75 29.11 -13.93
C MET A 390 -7.41 27.65 -14.23
N LEU A 391 -8.11 27.02 -15.18
CA LEU A 391 -7.85 25.63 -15.57
C LEU A 391 -6.45 25.49 -16.21
N ALA A 392 -6.07 26.44 -17.06
CA ALA A 392 -4.72 26.49 -17.63
C ALA A 392 -3.63 26.65 -16.56
N ALA A 393 -3.88 27.46 -15.52
CA ALA A 393 -2.94 27.68 -14.43
C ALA A 393 -2.58 26.41 -13.68
N SER A 394 -3.50 25.45 -13.54
CA SER A 394 -3.28 24.15 -12.90
C SER A 394 -3.11 22.98 -13.87
N ARG A 395 -3.02 23.27 -15.19
CA ARG A 395 -2.88 22.25 -16.24
C ARG A 395 -4.01 21.21 -16.24
N LEU A 396 -5.26 21.65 -16.04
CA LEU A 396 -6.43 20.79 -16.11
C LEU A 396 -7.16 21.01 -17.43
N THR A 397 -7.57 19.95 -18.11
CA THR A 397 -8.31 20.07 -19.38
C THR A 397 -9.79 20.36 -19.17
N ASP A 398 -10.34 19.97 -18.03
CA ASP A 398 -11.71 20.23 -17.64
C ASP A 398 -11.88 20.29 -16.11
N MET A 399 -13.07 20.68 -15.66
CA MET A 399 -13.37 20.80 -14.23
C MET A 399 -13.51 19.44 -13.53
N SER A 400 -13.88 18.39 -14.25
CA SER A 400 -14.04 17.04 -13.70
C SER A 400 -12.69 16.40 -13.33
N GLU A 401 -11.59 16.83 -13.95
CA GLU A 401 -10.24 16.43 -13.55
C GLU A 401 -9.86 16.88 -12.13
N LEU A 402 -10.55 17.87 -11.55
CA LEU A 402 -10.39 18.17 -10.14
C LEU A 402 -10.81 17.01 -9.24
N ASP A 403 -11.91 16.35 -9.59
CA ASP A 403 -12.53 15.26 -8.81
C ASP A 403 -11.80 13.93 -8.96
N ARG A 404 -10.92 13.82 -9.98
CA ARG A 404 -10.03 12.67 -10.13
C ARG A 404 -8.98 12.65 -9.02
N GLU A 405 -8.84 11.49 -8.38
CA GLU A 405 -7.75 11.23 -7.45
C GLU A 405 -6.43 11.27 -8.24
N ASP A 406 -5.56 12.19 -7.85
CA ASP A 406 -4.30 12.44 -8.55
C ASP A 406 -3.32 11.31 -8.20
N GLU A 407 -3.26 10.29 -9.06
CA GLU A 407 -2.44 9.09 -8.83
C GLU A 407 -0.94 9.41 -8.70
N GLU A 408 -0.49 10.55 -9.26
CA GLU A 408 0.93 10.90 -9.33
C GLU A 408 1.41 11.88 -8.26
N GLY A 409 0.51 12.42 -7.42
CA GLY A 409 0.88 13.32 -6.32
C GLY A 409 1.59 14.61 -6.74
N LYS A 410 1.51 15.03 -8.00
CA LYS A 410 2.28 16.16 -8.59
C LYS A 410 1.42 17.37 -8.94
N PHE A 411 0.37 17.61 -8.17
CA PHE A 411 -0.47 18.78 -8.39
C PHE A 411 0.32 20.08 -8.19
N SER A 412 0.35 20.92 -9.22
CA SER A 412 0.97 22.24 -9.16
C SER A 412 0.13 23.24 -9.95
N TYR A 413 0.18 24.50 -9.56
CA TYR A 413 -0.54 25.56 -10.26
C TYR A 413 0.23 26.89 -10.22
N ASP A 414 -0.02 27.74 -11.22
CA ASP A 414 0.49 29.10 -11.26
C ASP A 414 -0.36 30.03 -10.38
N SER A 415 0.19 30.38 -9.21
CA SER A 415 -0.48 31.28 -8.26
C SER A 415 -0.64 32.72 -8.74
N GLN A 416 0.12 33.16 -9.75
CA GLN A 416 -0.02 34.49 -10.33
C GLN A 416 -1.20 34.53 -11.29
N MET A 417 -1.32 33.54 -12.18
CA MET A 417 -2.48 33.41 -13.07
C MET A 417 -3.78 33.29 -12.27
N ALA A 418 -3.78 32.51 -11.19
CA ALA A 418 -4.94 32.37 -10.32
C ALA A 418 -5.33 33.70 -9.63
N ARG A 419 -4.34 34.47 -9.16
CA ARG A 419 -4.57 35.80 -8.57
C ARG A 419 -5.10 36.79 -9.61
N GLN A 420 -4.54 36.80 -10.81
CA GLN A 420 -5.01 37.63 -11.92
C GLN A 420 -6.48 37.33 -12.26
N ALA A 421 -6.87 36.05 -12.27
CA ALA A 421 -8.26 35.67 -12.50
C ALA A 421 -9.21 36.22 -11.41
N ILE A 422 -8.78 36.17 -10.13
CA ILE A 422 -9.56 36.72 -9.01
C ILE A 422 -9.65 38.25 -9.07
N GLU A 423 -8.55 38.94 -9.38
CA GLU A 423 -8.50 40.40 -9.42
C GLU A 423 -9.34 40.98 -10.56
N ASN A 424 -9.33 40.31 -11.70
CA ASN A 424 -10.08 40.72 -12.89
C ASN A 424 -11.56 40.27 -12.87
N ALA A 425 -11.97 39.39 -11.96
CA ALA A 425 -13.37 38.99 -11.85
C ALA A 425 -14.29 40.16 -11.42
N LEU A 426 -15.54 40.13 -11.87
CA LEU A 426 -16.60 41.00 -11.31
C LEU A 426 -16.76 40.73 -9.81
N ASP A 427 -17.22 41.74 -9.06
CA ASP A 427 -17.43 41.58 -7.61
C ASP A 427 -18.37 40.41 -7.27
N GLU A 428 -19.36 40.14 -8.13
CA GLU A 428 -20.29 39.01 -8.01
C GLU A 428 -19.60 37.64 -8.21
N ASP A 429 -18.52 37.60 -9.00
CA ASP A 429 -17.79 36.36 -9.36
C ASP A 429 -16.52 36.14 -8.55
N LYS A 430 -16.02 37.17 -7.85
CA LYS A 430 -14.80 37.08 -7.03
C LYS A 430 -14.85 35.97 -5.99
N GLU A 431 -16.02 35.71 -5.41
CA GLU A 431 -16.19 34.62 -4.43
C GLU A 431 -15.97 33.25 -5.08
N TYR A 432 -16.52 33.02 -6.28
CA TYR A 432 -16.33 31.79 -7.05
C TYR A 432 -14.84 31.53 -7.34
N PHE A 433 -14.11 32.54 -7.82
CA PHE A 433 -12.68 32.38 -8.13
C PHE A 433 -11.80 32.24 -6.89
N ARG A 434 -12.17 32.85 -5.75
CA ARG A 434 -11.48 32.61 -4.47
C ARG A 434 -11.68 31.17 -3.98
N GLU A 435 -12.89 30.64 -4.08
CA GLU A 435 -13.18 29.26 -3.75
C GLU A 435 -12.38 28.30 -4.64
N PHE A 436 -12.31 28.60 -5.94
CA PHE A 436 -11.51 27.83 -6.90
C PHE A 436 -10.01 27.85 -6.55
N ALA A 437 -9.44 29.01 -6.24
CA ALA A 437 -8.04 29.11 -5.82
C ALA A 437 -7.78 28.42 -4.46
N ASN A 438 -8.75 28.42 -3.55
CA ASN A 438 -8.65 27.65 -2.30
C ASN A 438 -8.56 26.15 -2.59
N VAL A 439 -9.37 25.62 -3.51
CA VAL A 439 -9.27 24.22 -3.96
C VAL A 439 -7.86 23.89 -4.48
N TYR A 440 -7.27 24.76 -5.31
CA TYR A 440 -5.89 24.59 -5.77
C TYR A 440 -4.88 24.61 -4.64
N SER A 441 -5.03 25.54 -3.69
CA SER A 441 -4.13 25.64 -2.54
C SER A 441 -4.18 24.38 -1.67
N GLU A 442 -5.37 23.83 -1.42
CA GLU A 442 -5.52 22.61 -0.63
C GLU A 442 -4.98 21.38 -1.38
N LYS A 443 -5.27 21.24 -2.68
CA LYS A 443 -4.77 20.13 -3.52
C LYS A 443 -3.23 20.17 -3.62
N LYS A 444 -2.64 21.37 -3.74
CA LYS A 444 -1.18 21.56 -3.71
C LYS A 444 -0.59 21.14 -2.36
N LYS A 445 -1.21 21.54 -1.25
CA LYS A 445 -0.77 21.15 0.10
C LYS A 445 -0.81 19.62 0.29
N LEU A 446 -1.83 18.96 -0.26
CA LEU A 446 -1.94 17.50 -0.25
C LEU A 446 -0.80 16.84 -1.05
N ALA A 447 -0.47 17.38 -2.21
CA ALA A 447 0.66 16.93 -3.03
C ALA A 447 2.00 17.09 -2.28
N GLU A 448 2.26 18.25 -1.67
CA GLU A 448 3.47 18.51 -0.88
C GLU A 448 3.62 17.53 0.30
N TYR A 449 2.54 17.24 1.04
CA TYR A 449 2.57 16.22 2.10
C TYR A 449 2.81 14.81 1.56
N THR A 450 2.27 14.49 0.39
CA THR A 450 2.48 13.17 -0.23
C THR A 450 3.95 12.99 -0.65
N GLU A 451 4.56 14.04 -1.23
CA GLU A 451 6.00 14.05 -1.57
C GLU A 451 6.88 13.92 -0.32
N GLU A 452 6.56 14.66 0.77
CA GLU A 452 7.29 14.54 2.04
C GLU A 452 7.15 13.12 2.63
N LEU A 453 5.98 12.50 2.54
CA LEU A 453 5.74 11.13 3.00
C LEU A 453 6.61 10.12 2.23
N GLU A 454 6.70 10.24 0.91
CA GLU A 454 7.56 9.39 0.08
C GLU A 454 9.04 9.58 0.44
N ALA A 455 9.50 10.83 0.60
CA ALA A 455 10.87 11.12 1.00
C ALA A 455 11.22 10.52 2.39
N LEU A 456 10.29 10.55 3.34
CA LEU A 456 10.45 9.93 4.66
C LEU A 456 10.53 8.40 4.57
N ARG A 457 9.67 7.77 3.75
CA ARG A 457 9.69 6.31 3.51
C ARG A 457 11.02 5.88 2.88
N ASP A 458 11.49 6.60 1.87
CA ASP A 458 12.79 6.36 1.24
C ASP A 458 13.95 6.47 2.24
N LYS A 459 13.91 7.47 3.14
CA LYS A 459 14.91 7.63 4.19
C LYS A 459 14.87 6.45 5.17
N LYS A 460 13.68 6.00 5.58
CA LYS A 460 13.49 4.85 6.46
C LYS A 460 14.01 3.55 5.82
N ASP A 461 13.77 3.35 4.53
CA ASP A 461 14.25 2.16 3.81
C ASP A 461 15.78 2.11 3.74
N LYS A 462 16.43 3.28 3.59
CA LYS A 462 17.90 3.38 3.70
C LYS A 462 18.39 3.01 5.10
N ILE A 463 17.76 3.50 6.16
CA ILE A 463 18.09 3.15 7.56
C ILE A 463 17.95 1.64 7.78
N THR A 464 16.83 1.06 7.34
CA THR A 464 16.55 -0.38 7.44
C THR A 464 17.60 -1.20 6.70
N SER A 465 18.01 -0.76 5.51
CA SER A 465 19.09 -1.37 4.75
C SER A 465 20.43 -1.32 5.49
N TYR A 466 20.77 -0.21 6.15
CA TYR A 466 21.98 -0.11 6.97
C TYR A 466 21.94 -1.05 8.19
N ILE A 467 20.80 -1.15 8.87
CA ILE A 467 20.61 -2.09 9.99
C ILE A 467 20.82 -3.53 9.50
N MET A 468 20.25 -3.89 8.35
CA MET A 468 20.41 -5.22 7.75
C MET A 468 21.89 -5.51 7.41
N GLN A 469 22.59 -4.57 6.78
CA GLN A 469 24.02 -4.71 6.48
C GLN A 469 24.86 -4.85 7.76
N ASN A 470 24.55 -4.08 8.81
CA ASN A 470 25.21 -4.19 10.09
C ASN A 470 24.93 -5.54 10.75
N ASN A 471 23.72 -6.08 10.65
CA ASN A 471 23.39 -7.42 11.15
C ASN A 471 24.14 -8.54 10.41
N ILE A 472 24.36 -8.39 9.09
CA ILE A 472 25.22 -9.30 8.33
C ILE A 472 26.66 -9.23 8.84
N LYS A 473 27.23 -8.03 8.99
CA LYS A 473 28.58 -7.84 9.56
C LYS A 473 28.68 -8.35 11.01
N ARG A 474 27.61 -8.19 11.79
CA ARG A 474 27.48 -8.68 13.16
C ARG A 474 27.73 -10.18 13.21
N ASN A 475 27.14 -10.93 12.27
CA ASN A 475 27.29 -12.39 12.16
C ASN A 475 28.71 -12.86 11.85
N ASP A 476 29.57 -12.01 11.28
CA ASP A 476 30.98 -12.33 11.02
C ASP A 476 31.84 -12.25 12.29
N TYR A 477 31.37 -11.56 13.33
CA TYR A 477 32.07 -11.44 14.61
C TYR A 477 31.74 -12.54 15.62
N TYR A 478 30.71 -13.35 15.35
CA TYR A 478 30.42 -14.53 16.16
C TYR A 478 31.49 -15.61 15.96
N LEU A 479 31.67 -16.45 16.98
CA LEU A 479 32.63 -17.54 16.98
C LEU A 479 31.92 -18.86 16.68
N GLY A 480 32.42 -19.62 15.71
CA GLY A 480 31.85 -20.91 15.34
C GLY A 480 32.10 -21.23 13.85
N PRO A 481 31.88 -22.50 13.45
CA PRO A 481 31.92 -22.88 12.04
C PRO A 481 30.81 -22.18 11.26
N LYS A 482 31.02 -21.95 9.94
CA LYS A 482 30.05 -21.25 9.08
C LYS A 482 28.66 -21.89 9.09
N SER A 483 28.58 -23.20 9.27
CA SER A 483 27.36 -24.02 9.22
C SER A 483 26.85 -24.46 10.59
N GLY A 484 27.41 -23.97 11.71
CA GLY A 484 27.03 -24.41 13.05
C GLY A 484 26.54 -23.28 13.96
N PRO A 485 26.14 -23.63 15.19
CA PRO A 485 25.74 -22.65 16.19
C PRO A 485 26.89 -21.68 16.45
N LYS A 486 26.56 -20.39 16.37
CA LYS A 486 27.48 -19.27 16.53
C LYS A 486 27.42 -18.78 17.96
N ALA A 487 28.53 -18.86 18.69
CA ALA A 487 28.64 -18.36 20.06
C ALA A 487 28.97 -16.85 20.06
N PRO A 488 28.33 -16.05 20.94
CA PRO A 488 28.65 -14.64 21.08
C PRO A 488 30.07 -14.49 21.67
N PRO A 489 30.90 -13.59 21.12
CA PRO A 489 32.30 -13.46 21.54
C PRO A 489 32.46 -13.04 23.01
N LYS A 490 31.45 -12.37 23.60
CA LYS A 490 31.45 -12.01 25.02
C LYS A 490 31.46 -13.24 25.93
N ALA A 491 30.63 -14.23 25.65
CA ALA A 491 30.57 -15.46 26.44
C ALA A 491 31.89 -16.23 26.34
N SER A 492 32.41 -16.38 25.11
CA SER A 492 33.71 -17.03 24.88
C SER A 492 34.87 -16.28 25.55
N PHE A 493 34.84 -14.94 25.56
CA PHE A 493 35.86 -14.14 26.24
C PHE A 493 35.88 -14.40 27.76
N ILE A 494 34.70 -14.47 28.38
CA ILE A 494 34.55 -14.74 29.82
C ILE A 494 35.04 -16.16 30.13
N ILE A 495 34.60 -17.16 29.35
CA ILE A 495 35.01 -18.56 29.52
C ILE A 495 36.52 -18.70 29.40
N LEU A 496 37.13 -18.15 28.34
CA LEU A 496 38.58 -18.22 28.18
C LEU A 496 39.34 -17.45 29.26
N SER A 497 38.79 -16.36 29.80
CA SER A 497 39.40 -15.67 30.94
C SER A 497 39.41 -16.56 32.18
N ILE A 498 38.33 -17.28 32.46
CA ILE A 498 38.25 -18.24 33.58
C ILE A 498 39.25 -19.38 33.37
N VAL A 499 39.32 -19.94 32.15
CA VAL A 499 40.29 -20.99 31.80
C VAL A 499 41.73 -20.48 31.94
N SER A 500 42.04 -19.26 31.51
CA SER A 500 43.35 -18.64 31.71
C SER A 500 43.68 -18.52 33.20
N VAL A 501 42.75 -18.05 34.04
CA VAL A 501 42.95 -17.96 35.49
C VAL A 501 43.25 -19.34 36.09
N PHE A 502 42.55 -20.39 35.65
CA PHE A 502 42.82 -21.77 36.07
C PHE A 502 44.24 -22.23 35.72
N TRP A 503 44.69 -22.04 34.48
CA TRP A 503 46.06 -22.40 34.08
C TRP A 503 47.13 -21.57 34.79
N PHE A 504 46.84 -20.30 35.09
CA PHE A 504 47.73 -19.45 35.88
C PHE A 504 47.93 -20.01 37.30
N PHE A 505 46.85 -20.43 37.97
CA PHE A 505 46.97 -21.05 39.28
C PHE A 505 47.73 -22.37 39.24
N LEU A 506 47.48 -23.21 38.23
CA LEU A 506 48.26 -24.44 38.01
C LEU A 506 49.75 -24.13 37.87
N ALA A 507 50.12 -23.18 37.01
CA ALA A 507 51.51 -22.77 36.84
C ALA A 507 52.15 -22.33 38.17
N LEU A 508 51.44 -21.48 38.93
CA LEU A 508 51.90 -20.99 40.22
C LEU A 508 52.15 -22.11 41.23
N ILE A 509 51.28 -23.14 41.27
CA ILE A 509 51.47 -24.30 42.16
C ILE A 509 52.73 -25.08 41.79
N PHE A 510 52.94 -25.34 40.49
CA PHE A 510 54.13 -26.06 40.03
C PHE A 510 55.41 -25.25 40.27
N ASP A 511 55.36 -23.93 40.09
CA ASP A 511 56.50 -23.05 40.36
C ASP A 511 56.85 -23.01 41.85
N VAL A 512 55.86 -22.95 42.75
CA VAL A 512 56.07 -23.04 44.20
C VAL A 512 56.62 -24.41 44.59
N GLY A 513 56.04 -25.50 44.07
CA GLY A 513 56.52 -26.85 44.31
C GLY A 513 57.95 -27.06 43.82
N LEU A 514 58.28 -26.50 42.65
CA LEU A 514 59.63 -26.54 42.07
C LEU A 514 60.64 -25.86 43.00
N ILE A 515 60.32 -24.66 43.49
CA ILE A 515 61.18 -23.94 44.45
C ILE A 515 61.40 -24.79 45.71
N GLY A 516 60.33 -25.41 46.23
CA GLY A 516 60.42 -26.32 47.38
C GLY A 516 61.35 -27.51 47.14
N ALA A 517 61.15 -28.25 46.05
CA ALA A 517 61.96 -29.42 45.69
C ALA A 517 63.44 -29.07 45.47
N VAL A 518 63.72 -27.91 44.86
CA VAL A 518 65.09 -27.41 44.68
C VAL A 518 65.76 -27.11 46.01
N ILE A 519 65.03 -26.48 46.96
CA ILE A 519 65.56 -26.18 48.30
C ILE A 519 65.80 -27.47 49.09
N ALA A 520 64.90 -28.46 48.97
CA ALA A 520 65.01 -29.74 49.66
C ALA A 520 66.03 -30.70 49.03
N GLY A 521 66.54 -30.40 47.82
CA GLY A 521 67.49 -31.25 47.11
C GLY A 521 66.87 -32.53 46.54
N GLU A 522 65.57 -32.52 46.24
CA GLU A 522 64.84 -33.70 45.78
C GLU A 522 64.97 -33.91 44.26
N GLU A 523 65.20 -35.15 43.82
CA GLU A 523 65.52 -35.46 42.40
C GLU A 523 64.37 -35.18 41.41
N TYR A 524 63.13 -35.04 41.88
CA TYR A 524 61.97 -34.84 41.00
C TYR A 524 61.74 -33.38 40.57
N TYR A 525 62.60 -32.43 40.96
CA TYR A 525 62.50 -31.02 40.57
C TYR A 525 62.45 -30.83 39.03
N VAL A 526 63.12 -31.71 38.26
CA VAL A 526 63.11 -31.67 36.79
C VAL A 526 61.70 -31.88 36.23
N VAL A 527 60.91 -32.78 36.84
CA VAL A 527 59.53 -33.05 36.43
C VAL A 527 58.64 -31.83 36.70
N LEU A 528 58.77 -31.22 37.88
CA LEU A 528 58.03 -30.01 38.24
C LEU A 528 58.36 -28.83 37.33
N LEU A 529 59.64 -28.68 36.93
CA LEU A 529 60.06 -27.66 35.99
C LEU A 529 59.38 -27.82 34.62
N VAL A 530 59.34 -29.04 34.09
CA VAL A 530 58.67 -29.33 32.80
C VAL A 530 57.18 -29.01 32.88
N LEU A 531 56.51 -29.42 33.98
CA LEU A 531 55.08 -29.12 34.18
C LEU A 531 54.82 -27.62 34.32
N GLY A 532 55.64 -26.90 35.11
CA GLY A 532 55.55 -25.44 35.24
C GLY A 532 55.67 -24.72 33.89
N ILE A 533 56.61 -25.15 33.04
CA ILE A 533 56.76 -24.62 31.68
C ILE A 533 55.52 -24.90 30.82
N ILE A 534 54.99 -26.13 30.83
CA ILE A 534 53.79 -26.51 30.05
C ILE A 534 52.57 -25.68 30.48
N HIS A 535 52.35 -25.52 31.78
CA HIS A 535 51.21 -24.78 32.30
C HIS A 535 51.33 -23.28 32.03
N THR A 536 52.52 -22.70 32.23
CA THR A 536 52.81 -21.30 31.89
C THR A 536 52.62 -21.03 30.40
N SER A 537 53.11 -21.92 29.54
CA SER A 537 52.94 -21.79 28.09
C SER A 537 51.47 -21.88 27.68
N SER A 538 50.72 -22.78 28.30
CA SER A 538 49.28 -22.94 28.06
C SER A 538 48.49 -21.72 28.51
N PHE A 539 48.79 -21.18 29.70
CA PHE A 539 48.23 -19.93 30.19
C PHE A 539 48.46 -18.78 29.20
N LEU A 540 49.72 -18.56 28.79
CA LEU A 540 50.08 -17.51 27.85
C LEU A 540 49.41 -17.70 26.48
N ALA A 541 49.29 -18.93 26.00
CA ALA A 541 48.62 -19.24 24.73
C ALA A 541 47.11 -18.92 24.79
N VAL A 542 46.41 -19.37 25.83
CA VAL A 542 44.97 -19.10 26.01
C VAL A 542 44.72 -17.61 26.21
N LEU A 543 45.53 -16.96 27.07
CA LEU A 543 45.44 -15.52 27.31
C LEU A 543 45.70 -14.73 26.03
N GLY A 544 46.75 -15.07 25.30
CA GLY A 544 47.10 -14.46 24.01
C GLY A 544 45.99 -14.61 23.00
N TYR A 545 45.43 -15.82 22.81
CA TYR A 545 44.30 -16.04 21.92
C TYR A 545 43.08 -15.21 22.32
N ASN A 546 42.75 -15.16 23.62
CA ASN A 546 41.60 -14.42 24.11
C ASN A 546 41.72 -12.90 23.86
N PHE A 547 42.89 -12.31 24.15
CA PHE A 547 43.11 -10.88 23.99
C PHE A 547 43.42 -10.44 22.55
N ILE A 548 44.08 -11.28 21.74
CA ILE A 548 44.45 -10.95 20.36
C ILE A 548 43.30 -11.25 19.38
N VAL A 549 42.55 -12.33 19.59
CA VAL A 549 41.53 -12.78 18.64
C VAL A 549 40.12 -12.42 19.08
N ILE A 550 39.75 -12.70 20.33
CA ILE A 550 38.36 -12.54 20.79
C ILE A 550 38.07 -11.09 21.20
N ALA A 551 38.94 -10.46 21.98
CA ALA A 551 38.70 -9.11 22.49
C ALA A 551 38.45 -8.07 21.37
N PRO A 552 39.20 -8.04 20.25
CA PRO A 552 38.93 -7.10 19.16
C PRO A 552 37.58 -7.35 18.48
N LYS A 553 37.16 -8.61 18.33
CA LYS A 553 35.84 -8.96 17.79
C LYS A 553 34.72 -8.47 18.72
N MET A 554 34.87 -8.64 20.03
CA MET A 554 33.92 -8.14 21.02
C MET A 554 33.81 -6.61 20.98
N ILE A 555 34.93 -5.88 20.88
CA ILE A 555 34.92 -4.41 20.78
C ILE A 555 34.21 -3.95 19.51
N LYS A 556 34.49 -4.57 18.36
CA LYS A 556 33.81 -4.27 17.09
C LYS A 556 32.33 -4.58 17.14
N LEU A 557 31.94 -5.71 17.73
CA LEU A 557 30.55 -6.10 17.91
C LEU A 557 29.80 -5.07 18.78
N ARG A 558 30.40 -4.63 19.90
CA ARG A 558 29.80 -3.60 20.77
C ARG A 558 29.61 -2.27 20.05
N LYS A 559 30.54 -1.90 19.16
CA LYS A 559 30.40 -0.70 18.31
C LYS A 559 29.22 -0.85 17.36
N LEU A 560 29.11 -1.98 16.64
CA LEU A 560 27.98 -2.25 15.76
C LEU A 560 26.64 -2.27 16.49
N ASP A 561 26.57 -2.88 17.67
CA ASP A 561 25.35 -2.90 18.47
C ASP A 561 24.93 -1.47 18.89
N LYS A 562 25.91 -0.60 19.22
CA LYS A 562 25.65 0.81 19.51
C LYS A 562 25.17 1.58 18.27
N ASP A 563 25.81 1.37 17.12
CA ASP A 563 25.44 2.01 15.86
C ASP A 563 24.01 1.56 15.43
N ASN A 564 23.70 0.27 15.57
CA ASN A 564 22.35 -0.26 15.31
C ASN A 564 21.31 0.30 16.29
N ALA A 565 21.63 0.40 17.58
CA ALA A 565 20.72 1.00 18.55
C ALA A 565 20.36 2.45 18.18
N ALA A 566 21.33 3.24 17.71
CA ALA A 566 21.08 4.60 17.22
C ALA A 566 20.18 4.61 15.96
N LEU A 567 20.44 3.71 15.01
CA LEU A 567 19.62 3.57 13.80
C LEU A 567 18.18 3.12 14.10
N PHE A 568 17.96 2.26 15.11
CA PHE A 568 16.62 1.86 15.53
C PHE A 568 15.85 3.04 16.15
N VAL A 569 16.52 3.87 16.95
CA VAL A 569 15.91 5.11 17.48
C VAL A 569 15.54 6.05 16.33
N GLU A 570 16.46 6.29 15.39
CA GLU A 570 16.17 7.13 14.21
C GLU A 570 15.00 6.56 13.37
N SER A 571 14.95 5.24 13.16
CA SER A 571 13.83 4.59 12.46
C SER A 571 12.50 4.79 13.20
N GLY A 572 12.48 4.68 14.52
CA GLY A 572 11.29 4.91 15.33
C GLY A 572 10.80 6.36 15.28
N GLU A 573 11.72 7.33 15.24
CA GLU A 573 11.38 8.74 15.01
C GLU A 573 10.78 8.96 13.61
N MET A 574 11.29 8.29 12.58
CA MET A 574 10.72 8.35 11.23
C MET A 574 9.31 7.75 11.20
N ASP A 575 9.08 6.63 11.88
CA ASP A 575 7.74 6.02 11.98
C ASP A 575 6.72 6.97 12.61
N SER A 576 7.12 7.67 13.68
CA SER A 576 6.25 8.68 14.30
C SER A 576 5.91 9.82 13.33
N LYS A 577 6.87 10.28 12.52
CA LYS A 577 6.65 11.35 11.53
C LYS A 577 5.76 10.88 10.38
N ILE A 578 6.03 9.68 9.85
CA ILE A 578 5.23 9.04 8.81
C ILE A 578 3.77 8.92 9.26
N ASN A 579 3.52 8.38 10.46
CA ASN A 579 2.16 8.21 10.99
C ASN A 579 1.44 9.56 11.20
N ALA A 580 2.15 10.58 11.68
CA ALA A 580 1.58 11.91 11.85
C ALA A 580 1.18 12.51 10.50
N LEU A 581 2.06 12.41 9.50
CA LEU A 581 1.83 12.95 8.15
C LEU A 581 0.72 12.18 7.42
N GLU A 582 0.67 10.85 7.53
CA GLU A 582 -0.42 10.02 6.98
C GLU A 582 -1.78 10.41 7.58
N SER A 583 -1.82 10.71 8.89
CA SER A 583 -3.03 11.21 9.54
C SER A 583 -3.45 12.59 9.00
N GLU A 584 -2.49 13.48 8.75
CA GLU A 584 -2.76 14.81 8.16
C GLU A 584 -3.25 14.69 6.72
N ILE A 585 -2.61 13.86 5.89
CA ILE A 585 -3.02 13.55 4.51
C ILE A 585 -4.44 13.01 4.49
N LYS A 586 -4.76 12.03 5.35
CA LYS A 586 -6.10 11.45 5.42
C LYS A 586 -7.16 12.49 5.80
N LYS A 587 -6.86 13.34 6.79
CA LYS A 587 -7.75 14.43 7.21
C LYS A 587 -7.96 15.44 6.09
N LEU A 588 -6.89 15.83 5.41
CA LEU A 588 -6.91 16.81 4.33
C LEU A 588 -7.63 16.27 3.09
N SER A 589 -7.30 15.06 2.64
CA SER A 589 -7.93 14.37 1.51
C SER A 589 -9.44 14.22 1.68
N GLY A 590 -9.92 13.80 2.86
CA GLY A 590 -11.36 13.69 3.14
C GLY A 590 -12.10 15.02 3.22
N GLY A 591 -11.39 16.13 3.49
CA GLY A 591 -11.92 17.49 3.38
C GLY A 591 -12.00 17.92 1.91
N ILE A 592 -10.85 17.85 1.22
CA ILE A 592 -10.68 18.26 -0.17
C ILE A 592 -11.67 17.58 -1.10
N ARG A 593 -11.85 16.25 -1.00
CA ARG A 593 -12.74 15.51 -1.90
C ARG A 593 -14.18 16.05 -1.86
N ARG A 594 -14.67 16.41 -0.67
CA ARG A 594 -16.01 17.02 -0.52
C ARG A 594 -16.03 18.44 -1.10
N THR A 595 -15.04 19.26 -0.75
CA THR A 595 -14.93 20.63 -1.26
C THR A 595 -14.86 20.66 -2.79
N ILE A 596 -14.05 19.79 -3.39
CA ILE A 596 -13.92 19.66 -4.84
C ILE A 596 -15.25 19.24 -5.46
N HIS A 597 -15.88 18.19 -4.95
CA HIS A 597 -17.14 17.70 -5.52
C HIS A 597 -18.25 18.77 -5.47
N ASP A 598 -18.39 19.46 -4.33
CA ASP A 598 -19.34 20.55 -4.18
C ASP A 598 -19.02 21.73 -5.12
N PHE A 599 -17.73 22.06 -5.28
CA PHE A 599 -17.25 23.11 -6.17
C PHE A 599 -17.51 22.79 -7.65
N VAL A 600 -17.18 21.57 -8.10
CA VAL A 600 -17.42 21.10 -9.48
C VAL A 600 -18.91 21.13 -9.81
N ARG A 601 -19.77 20.72 -8.86
CA ARG A 601 -21.23 20.81 -9.03
C ARG A 601 -21.68 22.27 -9.13
N LYS A 602 -21.13 23.17 -8.32
CA LYS A 602 -21.42 24.61 -8.36
C LYS A 602 -20.98 25.24 -9.68
N ASP A 603 -19.79 24.91 -10.18
CA ASP A 603 -19.29 25.35 -11.49
C ASP A 603 -20.25 24.97 -12.60
N ARG A 604 -20.69 23.70 -12.65
CA ARG A 604 -21.63 23.22 -13.67
C ARG A 604 -22.93 24.04 -13.69
N ALA A 605 -23.50 24.31 -12.51
CA ALA A 605 -24.72 25.11 -12.40
C ALA A 605 -24.53 26.56 -12.87
N ILE A 606 -23.39 27.19 -12.56
CA ILE A 606 -23.07 28.56 -13.00
C ILE A 606 -22.86 28.60 -14.52
N VAL A 607 -22.12 27.64 -15.08
CA VAL A 607 -21.88 27.53 -16.53
C VAL A 607 -23.20 27.35 -17.27
N GLU A 608 -24.06 26.43 -16.84
CA GLU A 608 -25.39 26.22 -17.43
C GLU A 608 -26.24 27.49 -17.38
N GLN A 609 -26.35 28.13 -16.21
CA GLN A 609 -27.15 29.34 -16.04
C GLN A 609 -26.68 30.49 -16.96
N ARG A 610 -25.37 30.61 -17.19
CA ARG A 610 -24.78 31.64 -18.05
C ARG A 610 -24.88 31.28 -19.53
N SER A 611 -24.80 30.01 -19.92
CA SER A 611 -24.98 29.59 -21.32
C SER A 611 -26.39 29.83 -21.85
N TYR A 612 -27.40 29.94 -20.98
CA TYR A 612 -28.78 30.29 -21.36
C TYR A 612 -29.04 31.80 -21.49
N ARG A 613 -28.14 32.66 -20.99
CA ARG A 613 -28.23 34.11 -21.14
C ARG A 613 -27.50 34.56 -22.39
#